data_AF-A0A1H9C4Y7-F1
#
_entry.id   AF-A0A1H9C4Y7-F1
#
_cell.length_a   1.000
_cell.length_b   1.000
_cell.length_c   1.000
_cell.angle_alpha   90.00
_cell.angle_beta   90.00
_cell.angle_gamma   90.00
#
_symmetry.space_group_name_H-M   'P 1'
#
loop_
_entity.id
_entity.type
_entity.pdbx_description
1 polymer ?
#
loop_
_entity_poly.entity_id
_entity_poly.type
_entity_poly.pdbx_seq_one_letter_code
_entity_poly.pdbx_strand_id
1 'polypeptide(L)'
;MKISSAVAAVLFAASTSLALAGTASAADEKPLPVTTGAADTDQSSVGIMACTGHSHTNRDSRTGRLFDGSNVNIRRGPHTSCTSDGQGQLTHNVDYHCYAVGDSVTRNGITYTTWTYLRDTTTGVQGWVSDSLLDLNPSGATRGSLQAC
;
A
#
# COMPACT_ATOMS: atom_id res chain seq x y z
N MET A 1 48.39 -18.46 -12.65
CA MET A 1 47.56 -19.55 -13.20
C MET A 1 46.43 -18.89 -13.98
N LYS A 2 46.50 -18.96 -15.31
CA LYS A 2 45.53 -18.37 -16.25
C LYS A 2 44.41 -19.39 -16.47
N ILE A 3 43.15 -18.99 -16.36
CA ILE A 3 42.03 -19.80 -16.83
C ILE A 3 41.22 -18.93 -17.79
N SER A 4 41.17 -19.42 -19.02
CA SER A 4 40.56 -18.82 -20.20
C SER A 4 39.05 -19.11 -20.27
N SER A 5 38.35 -18.17 -20.90
CA SER A 5 37.16 -18.27 -21.78
C SER A 5 36.16 -19.41 -21.66
N ALA A 6 34.87 -19.05 -21.64
CA ALA A 6 33.91 -19.48 -22.67
C ALA A 6 32.70 -18.55 -22.73
N VAL A 7 32.44 -18.02 -23.92
CA VAL A 7 31.22 -17.33 -24.34
C VAL A 7 30.17 -18.38 -24.73
N ALA A 8 28.92 -18.21 -24.31
CA ALA A 8 27.78 -18.95 -24.87
C ALA A 8 26.60 -17.99 -25.06
N ALA A 9 26.26 -17.75 -26.32
CA ALA A 9 25.18 -16.90 -26.80
C ALA A 9 24.01 -17.79 -27.24
N VAL A 10 22.79 -17.55 -26.73
CA VAL A 10 21.51 -18.18 -27.15
C VAL A 10 20.38 -17.34 -26.51
N LEU A 11 19.27 -16.91 -27.11
CA LEU A 11 18.69 -16.86 -28.46
C LEU A 11 17.61 -15.75 -28.37
N PHE A 12 17.51 -14.82 -29.32
CA PHE A 12 16.38 -13.86 -29.38
C PHE A 12 15.19 -14.53 -30.08
N ALA A 13 14.06 -14.69 -29.38
CA ALA A 13 12.81 -15.15 -29.98
C ALA A 13 12.06 -13.98 -30.61
N ALA A 14 11.96 -13.99 -31.93
CA ALA A 14 11.14 -13.06 -32.72
C ALA A 14 9.67 -13.52 -32.70
N SER A 15 8.76 -12.66 -32.25
CA SER A 15 7.31 -12.86 -32.42
C SER A 15 6.80 -11.98 -33.56
N THR A 16 6.27 -12.65 -34.57
CA THR A 16 5.73 -12.12 -35.82
C THR A 16 4.41 -11.36 -35.62
N SER A 17 4.30 -10.23 -36.30
CA SER A 17 3.12 -9.37 -36.39
C SER A 17 1.95 -10.05 -37.11
N LEU A 18 0.73 -9.78 -36.65
CA LEU A 18 -0.51 -10.05 -37.39
C LEU A 18 -1.20 -8.71 -37.69
N ALA A 19 -1.19 -8.29 -38.94
CA ALA A 19 -1.91 -7.12 -39.43
C ALA A 19 -3.28 -7.56 -39.97
N LEU A 20 -4.38 -7.06 -39.38
CA LEU A 20 -5.71 -7.18 -39.95
C LEU A 20 -5.98 -5.95 -40.83
N ALA A 21 -6.09 -6.18 -42.14
CA ALA A 21 -6.63 -5.21 -43.09
C ALA A 21 -8.17 -5.28 -43.02
N GLY A 22 -8.81 -4.21 -42.52
CA GLY A 22 -10.25 -4.02 -42.55
C GLY A 22 -10.62 -2.91 -43.53
N THR A 23 -11.50 -3.20 -44.48
CA THR A 23 -11.98 -2.30 -45.53
C THR A 23 -12.90 -1.22 -44.97
N ALA A 24 -12.69 0.03 -45.41
CA ALA A 24 -13.54 1.18 -45.12
C ALA A 24 -14.87 1.10 -45.87
N SER A 25 -15.97 1.37 -45.17
CA SER A 25 -17.26 1.77 -45.75
C SER A 25 -17.64 3.13 -45.16
N ALA A 26 -17.63 4.16 -46.00
CA ALA A 26 -18.15 5.48 -45.69
C ALA A 26 -19.67 5.46 -45.88
N ALA A 27 -20.41 5.68 -44.80
CA ALA A 27 -21.78 6.15 -44.83
C ALA A 27 -21.89 7.28 -43.82
N ASP A 28 -22.19 8.46 -44.35
CA ASP A 28 -22.37 9.73 -43.66
C ASP A 28 -23.74 9.71 -42.99
N GLU A 29 -23.78 9.44 -41.69
CA GLU A 29 -24.98 9.65 -40.86
C GLU A 29 -24.56 10.32 -39.54
N LYS A 30 -25.03 11.54 -39.33
CA LYS A 30 -24.86 12.36 -38.12
C LYS A 30 -25.31 11.55 -36.88
N PRO A 31 -24.41 11.10 -36.00
CA PRO A 31 -24.81 10.29 -34.86
C PRO A 31 -25.55 11.17 -33.85
N LEU A 32 -26.78 10.77 -33.52
CA LEU A 32 -27.47 11.20 -32.31
C LEU A 32 -26.63 10.81 -31.08
N PRO A 33 -26.74 11.51 -29.94
CA PRO A 33 -26.04 11.12 -28.73
C PRO A 33 -26.58 9.76 -28.26
N VAL A 34 -25.86 8.68 -28.59
CA VAL A 34 -26.06 7.37 -28.01
C VAL A 34 -25.55 7.47 -26.58
N THR A 35 -26.48 7.60 -25.63
CA THR A 35 -26.23 7.32 -24.22
C THR A 35 -25.86 5.85 -24.11
N THR A 36 -24.59 5.55 -24.34
CA THR A 36 -23.99 4.29 -23.97
C THR A 36 -23.85 4.37 -22.46
N GLY A 37 -24.80 3.76 -21.75
CA GLY A 37 -24.67 3.50 -20.33
C GLY A 37 -23.46 2.60 -20.15
N ALA A 38 -22.28 3.21 -20.00
CA ALA A 38 -21.21 2.58 -19.26
C ALA A 38 -21.85 2.21 -17.93
N ALA A 39 -21.87 0.91 -17.61
CA ALA A 39 -22.13 0.46 -16.27
C ALA A 39 -21.12 1.18 -15.39
N ASP A 40 -21.59 2.27 -14.76
CA ASP A 40 -20.90 3.00 -13.73
C ASP A 40 -20.69 1.95 -12.65
N THR A 41 -19.50 1.36 -12.68
CA THR A 41 -19.12 0.42 -11.66
C THR A 41 -18.87 1.29 -10.45
N ASP A 42 -19.93 1.51 -9.67
CA ASP A 42 -19.93 2.17 -8.38
C ASP A 42 -19.06 1.34 -7.42
N GLN A 43 -17.75 1.46 -7.60
CA GLN A 43 -16.69 0.88 -6.80
C GLN A 43 -15.96 1.98 -6.03
N SER A 44 -16.62 3.10 -5.71
CA SER A 44 -15.94 4.23 -5.07
C SER A 44 -16.54 4.72 -3.75
N SER A 45 -17.65 4.17 -3.26
CA SER A 45 -18.17 4.54 -1.93
C SER A 45 -17.71 3.59 -0.82
N VAL A 46 -17.63 2.28 -1.10
CA VAL A 46 -17.24 1.26 -0.09
C VAL A 46 -15.76 1.40 0.30
N GLY A 47 -14.87 1.73 -0.65
CA GLY A 47 -13.45 1.94 -0.39
C GLY A 47 -13.14 3.21 0.43
N ILE A 48 -13.89 4.31 0.21
CA ILE A 48 -13.68 5.55 0.97
C ILE A 48 -14.20 5.41 2.41
N MET A 49 -15.31 4.70 2.61
CA MET A 49 -15.81 4.34 3.94
C MET A 49 -14.81 3.46 4.70
N ALA A 50 -14.13 2.52 4.03
CA ALA A 50 -13.08 1.72 4.65
C ALA A 50 -11.85 2.55 5.06
N CYS A 51 -11.65 3.74 4.52
CA CYS A 51 -10.48 4.58 4.82
C CYS A 51 -10.76 5.73 5.77
N THR A 52 -12.02 5.92 6.20
CA THR A 52 -12.43 7.01 7.07
C THR A 52 -13.25 6.48 8.24
N GLY A 53 -13.33 7.25 9.33
CA GLY A 53 -14.15 6.86 10.49
C GLY A 53 -13.55 5.82 11.44
N HIS A 54 -12.29 5.43 11.26
CA HIS A 54 -11.60 4.55 12.22
C HIS A 54 -11.30 5.29 13.52
N SER A 55 -11.94 4.87 14.61
CA SER A 55 -11.73 5.43 15.94
C SER A 55 -10.32 5.14 16.43
N HIS A 56 -9.70 6.13 17.07
CA HIS A 56 -8.38 6.03 17.66
C HIS A 56 -8.32 6.90 18.89
N THR A 57 -7.51 6.52 19.87
CA THR A 57 -7.24 7.30 21.09
C THR A 57 -5.84 6.99 21.55
N ASN A 58 -5.15 7.97 22.12
CA ASN A 58 -3.85 7.75 22.73
C ASN A 58 -4.04 6.92 24.02
N ARG A 59 -3.89 5.60 23.90
CA ARG A 59 -3.96 4.62 25.00
C ARG A 59 -2.60 4.01 25.31
N ASP A 60 -1.62 4.24 24.44
CA ASP A 60 -0.30 3.66 24.45
C ASP A 60 0.73 4.77 24.67
N SER A 61 1.64 4.60 25.62
CA SER A 61 2.60 5.64 26.00
C SER A 61 3.96 5.49 25.31
N ARG A 62 4.08 4.56 24.36
CA ARG A 62 5.35 4.25 23.71
C ARG A 62 5.68 5.26 22.63
N THR A 63 6.88 5.80 22.76
CA THR A 63 7.46 6.78 21.85
C THR A 63 8.88 6.39 21.46
N GLY A 64 9.36 6.87 20.32
CA GLY A 64 10.75 6.69 19.88
C GLY A 64 10.88 6.40 18.39
N ARG A 65 12.04 5.91 17.97
CA ARG A 65 12.29 5.49 16.59
C ARG A 65 11.75 4.08 16.39
N LEU A 66 10.48 3.98 16.04
CA LEU A 66 9.76 2.70 16.01
C LEU A 66 9.37 2.24 14.59
N PHE A 67 9.85 2.90 13.54
CA PHE A 67 9.76 2.35 12.18
C PHE A 67 10.86 1.30 11.97
N ASP A 68 10.52 0.13 11.42
CA ASP A 68 11.48 -0.91 10.98
C ASP A 68 11.83 -0.77 9.48
N GLY A 69 11.72 0.44 8.96
CA GLY A 69 12.00 0.73 7.57
C GLY A 69 11.93 2.21 7.23
N SER A 70 12.39 2.53 6.03
CA SER A 70 12.23 3.84 5.42
C SER A 70 11.09 3.81 4.41
N ASN A 71 10.51 4.98 4.15
CA ASN A 71 9.35 5.16 3.27
C ASN A 71 8.13 4.34 3.70
N VAL A 72 7.91 4.26 5.02
CA VAL A 72 6.77 3.54 5.61
C VAL A 72 5.52 4.39 5.44
N ASN A 73 4.55 3.91 4.66
CA ASN A 73 3.31 4.65 4.41
C ASN A 73 2.48 4.80 5.70
N ILE A 74 2.18 6.05 6.06
CA ILE A 74 1.25 6.40 7.15
C ILE A 74 -0.10 6.68 6.49
N ARG A 75 -1.07 5.78 6.67
CA ARG A 75 -2.30 5.74 5.89
C ARG A 75 -3.51 6.27 6.65
N ARG A 76 -4.51 6.73 5.89
CA ARG A 76 -5.74 7.27 6.49
C ARG A 76 -6.62 6.23 7.21
N GLY A 77 -6.51 4.97 6.82
CA GLY A 77 -7.18 3.82 7.45
C GLY A 77 -6.27 2.60 7.51
N PRO A 78 -6.63 1.57 8.30
CA PRO A 78 -5.88 0.31 8.47
C PRO A 78 -6.02 -0.64 7.27
N HIS A 79 -5.94 -0.10 6.05
CA HIS A 79 -6.03 -0.85 4.81
C HIS A 79 -4.94 -0.40 3.83
N THR A 80 -4.44 -1.34 3.05
CA THR A 80 -3.40 -1.11 2.03
C THR A 80 -3.90 -0.28 0.84
N SER A 81 -5.21 -0.28 0.60
CA SER A 81 -5.89 0.54 -0.41
C SER A 81 -6.06 2.00 0.01
N CYS A 82 -5.95 2.33 1.30
CA CYS A 82 -6.12 3.70 1.77
C CYS A 82 -4.94 4.59 1.41
N THR A 83 -5.25 5.82 0.99
CA THR A 83 -4.25 6.85 0.67
C THR A 83 -3.25 7.03 1.81
N SER A 84 -1.98 7.21 1.43
CA SER A 84 -0.91 7.59 2.35
C SER A 84 -0.96 9.09 2.59
N ASP A 85 -1.06 9.50 3.85
CA ASP A 85 -1.06 10.89 4.29
C ASP A 85 0.37 11.43 4.48
N GLY A 86 1.35 10.51 4.55
CA GLY A 86 2.76 10.80 4.49
C GLY A 86 3.58 9.52 4.64
N GLN A 87 4.87 9.68 4.92
CA GLN A 87 5.80 8.56 5.08
C GLN A 87 6.68 8.72 6.32
N GLY A 88 6.86 7.62 7.04
CA GLY A 88 7.81 7.45 8.12
C GLY A 88 9.19 7.03 7.63
N GLN A 89 10.21 7.41 8.39
CA GLN A 89 11.60 7.03 8.15
C GLN A 89 12.21 6.40 9.41
N LEU A 90 13.23 5.56 9.25
CA LEU A 90 13.99 4.96 10.36
C LEU A 90 14.51 5.98 11.39
N THR A 91 14.71 7.23 10.98
CA THR A 91 15.22 8.32 11.84
C THR A 91 14.12 9.10 12.54
N HIS A 92 12.85 8.89 12.19
CA HIS A 92 11.74 9.64 12.77
C HIS A 92 11.35 9.09 14.14
N ASN A 93 11.04 10.01 15.05
CA ASN A 93 10.39 9.69 16.31
C ASN A 93 8.87 9.63 16.13
N VAL A 94 8.24 8.59 16.66
CA VAL A 94 6.78 8.42 16.66
C VAL A 94 6.24 8.28 18.07
N ASP A 95 4.94 8.50 18.20
CA ASP A 95 4.10 8.25 19.37
C ASP A 95 3.00 7.27 18.96
N TYR A 96 2.98 6.07 19.55
CA TYR A 96 1.92 5.09 19.29
C TYR A 96 0.66 5.45 20.07
N HIS A 97 -0.51 5.26 19.48
CA HIS A 97 -1.77 5.57 20.16
C HIS A 97 -2.54 4.31 20.53
N CYS A 98 -2.88 3.49 19.54
CA CYS A 98 -3.61 2.23 19.71
C CYS A 98 -3.53 1.38 18.42
N TYR A 99 -3.94 0.12 18.46
CA TYR A 99 -4.06 -0.74 17.29
C TYR A 99 -5.51 -1.10 16.96
N ALA A 100 -5.75 -1.43 15.69
CA ALA A 100 -6.98 -2.03 15.21
C ALA A 100 -6.67 -3.18 14.24
N VAL A 101 -7.64 -4.05 14.00
CA VAL A 101 -7.56 -5.08 12.95
C VAL A 101 -7.89 -4.44 11.61
N GLY A 102 -7.14 -4.80 10.57
CA GLY A 102 -7.30 -4.29 9.22
C GLY A 102 -6.84 -5.29 8.17
N ASP A 103 -6.36 -4.78 7.03
CA ASP A 103 -5.84 -5.63 5.95
C ASP A 103 -4.66 -6.48 6.43
N SER A 104 -4.56 -7.69 5.89
CA SER A 104 -3.40 -8.56 6.10
C SER A 104 -2.20 -8.06 5.28
N VAL A 105 -1.05 -7.90 5.93
CA VAL A 105 0.22 -7.52 5.30
C VAL A 105 1.29 -8.54 5.63
N THR A 106 1.88 -9.14 4.60
CA THR A 106 2.96 -10.13 4.73
C THR A 106 4.31 -9.50 4.49
N ARG A 107 5.24 -9.64 5.44
CA ARG A 107 6.64 -9.24 5.32
C ARG A 107 7.53 -10.34 5.86
N ASN A 108 8.59 -10.70 5.12
CA ASN A 108 9.53 -11.76 5.50
C ASN A 108 8.84 -13.11 5.83
N GLY A 109 7.75 -13.44 5.14
CA GLY A 109 6.98 -14.67 5.37
C GLY A 109 6.05 -14.64 6.59
N ILE A 110 5.97 -13.52 7.32
CA ILE A 110 5.08 -13.35 8.47
C ILE A 110 3.94 -12.40 8.09
N THR A 111 2.71 -12.82 8.35
CA THR A 111 1.50 -12.04 8.08
C THR A 111 1.01 -11.36 9.34
N TYR A 112 0.77 -10.06 9.24
CA TYR A 112 0.21 -9.21 10.29
C TYR A 112 -1.17 -8.74 9.87
N THR A 113 -2.14 -8.79 10.78
CA THR A 113 -3.52 -8.31 10.55
C THR A 113 -3.85 -7.05 11.33
N THR A 114 -2.88 -6.55 12.10
CA THR A 114 -3.02 -5.39 12.97
C THR A 114 -2.28 -4.19 12.40
N TRP A 115 -2.86 -3.02 12.66
CA TRP A 115 -2.37 -1.73 12.25
C TRP A 115 -2.37 -0.81 13.45
N THR A 116 -1.28 -0.08 13.62
CA THR A 116 -1.11 0.88 14.70
C THR A 116 -1.42 2.28 14.20
N TYR A 117 -2.32 2.97 14.89
CA TYR A 117 -2.42 4.41 14.77
C TYR A 117 -1.26 5.04 15.53
N LEU A 118 -0.51 5.90 14.84
CA LEU A 118 0.61 6.62 15.42
C LEU A 118 0.65 8.07 14.93
N ARG A 119 1.38 8.90 15.67
CA ARG A 119 1.81 10.23 15.24
C ARG A 119 3.32 10.21 15.05
N ASP A 120 3.77 10.52 13.84
CA ASP A 120 5.16 10.90 13.60
C ASP A 120 5.41 12.29 14.19
N THR A 121 6.13 12.32 15.31
CA THR A 121 6.46 13.55 16.03
C THR A 121 7.55 14.37 15.34
N THR A 122 8.24 13.81 14.33
CA THR A 122 9.26 14.49 13.54
C THR A 122 8.64 15.32 12.42
N THR A 123 7.63 14.76 11.74
CA THR A 123 6.97 15.43 10.59
C THR A 123 5.60 16.00 10.92
N GLY A 124 4.97 15.54 12.01
CA GLY A 124 3.60 15.86 12.38
C GLY A 124 2.54 15.01 11.68
N VAL A 125 2.92 14.13 10.74
CA VAL A 125 1.99 13.22 10.05
C VAL A 125 1.46 12.18 11.03
N GLN A 126 0.19 11.82 10.91
CA GLN A 126 -0.46 10.81 11.74
C GLN A 126 -1.35 9.90 10.90
N GLY A 127 -1.55 8.67 11.37
CA GLY A 127 -2.36 7.69 10.67
C GLY A 127 -2.00 6.26 11.05
N TRP A 128 -2.50 5.33 10.25
CA TRP A 128 -2.37 3.90 10.42
C TRP A 128 -1.16 3.36 9.69
N VAL A 129 -0.36 2.56 10.38
CA VAL A 129 0.79 1.86 9.83
C VAL A 129 0.65 0.38 10.17
N SER A 130 0.89 -0.49 9.18
CA SER A 130 0.85 -1.93 9.42
C SER A 130 1.94 -2.32 10.42
N ASP A 131 1.60 -3.17 11.38
CA ASP A 131 2.55 -3.62 12.40
C ASP A 131 3.73 -4.39 11.80
N SER A 132 3.58 -4.90 10.57
CA SER A 132 4.67 -5.49 9.78
C SER A 132 5.87 -4.55 9.54
N LEU A 133 5.66 -3.23 9.63
CA LEU A 133 6.64 -2.16 9.35
C LEU A 133 7.09 -1.41 10.61
N LEU A 134 6.72 -1.91 11.78
CA LEU A 134 6.91 -1.25 13.07
C LEU A 134 7.76 -2.09 14.01
N ASP A 135 8.56 -1.47 14.85
CA ASP A 135 9.41 -2.16 15.81
C ASP A 135 8.67 -2.58 17.07
N LEU A 136 9.36 -3.44 17.82
CA LEU A 136 8.88 -4.16 18.99
C LEU A 136 8.37 -3.21 20.09
N ASN A 137 7.31 -3.64 20.74
CA ASN A 137 7.08 -3.27 22.13
C ASN A 137 8.21 -3.83 23.03
N PRO A 138 8.59 -3.17 24.15
CA PRO A 138 9.45 -3.72 25.20
C PRO A 138 9.15 -5.16 25.70
N SER A 139 8.00 -5.77 25.40
CA SER A 139 7.70 -7.18 25.71
C SER A 139 8.12 -8.22 24.66
N GLY A 140 8.69 -7.81 23.52
CA GLY A 140 9.36 -8.70 22.57
C GLY A 140 8.49 -9.69 21.77
N ALA A 141 7.16 -9.69 21.93
CA ALA A 141 6.27 -10.66 21.28
C ALA A 141 5.41 -10.09 20.13
N THR A 142 5.23 -8.77 20.07
CA THR A 142 4.32 -8.10 19.12
C THR A 142 4.93 -6.80 18.59
N ARG A 143 4.69 -6.54 17.32
CA ARG A 143 5.06 -5.30 16.62
C ARG A 143 3.93 -4.30 16.74
N GLY A 144 4.21 -3.00 16.72
CA GLY A 144 3.17 -1.97 16.83
C GLY A 144 2.61 -1.80 18.24
N SER A 145 1.41 -1.22 18.35
CA SER A 145 0.74 -0.93 19.62
C SER A 145 0.18 -2.20 20.29
N LEU A 146 0.16 -2.21 21.62
CA LEU A 146 -0.43 -3.26 22.46
C LEU A 146 -1.84 -2.91 22.95
N GLN A 147 -2.27 -1.66 22.74
CA GLN A 147 -3.51 -1.16 23.28
C GLN A 147 -4.52 -1.10 22.15
N ALA A 148 -5.61 -1.85 22.24
CA ALA A 148 -6.68 -1.79 21.25
C ALA A 148 -7.33 -0.40 21.29
N CYS A 149 -7.69 0.11 20.11
CA CYS A 149 -8.72 1.13 20.00
C CYS A 149 -10.08 0.47 20.33
#